data_AF-A0A7Z9LQR1-F1
#
_entry.id   AF-A0A7Z9LQR1-F1
#
_cell.length_a   1.000
_cell.length_b   1.000
_cell.length_c   1.000
_cell.angle_alpha   90.00
_cell.angle_beta   90.00
_cell.angle_gamma   90.00
#
_symmetry.space_group_name_H-M   'P 1'
#
loop_
_entity.id
_entity.type
_entity.pdbx_description
1 polymer ?
#
loop_
_entity_poly.entity_id
_entity_poly.type
_entity_poly.pdbx_seq_one_letter_code
_entity_poly.pdbx_strand_id
1 'polypeptide(L)'
;MYKKLLYTILLGIFIIGCGGEPEEEVKEDDAPPPPPPPTPEQVAVKIVDDLQLNAPNPPIGTKIDPGVAGNMLGIATTQKVQLSATEDGQRALAIVSLKVDSKVRQTYNNELWSFVLVYSDIHGILNPGSNKFNAERIRSIAELKRPIVVIKGILHDAATNRTTAQLQLTFPLEGRTITESMKQGDVLHGLRFVNVIGSSQGIVFEYVETGESFDVLTKAASR
;
A
#
# COMPACT_ATOMS: atom_id res chain seq x y z
N MET A 1 -35.92 8.02 -32.10
CA MET A 1 -36.34 6.62 -32.35
C MET A 1 -35.50 5.74 -31.43
N TYR A 2 -35.92 5.01 -30.39
CA TYR A 2 -37.17 4.50 -29.81
C TYR A 2 -37.06 4.69 -28.28
N LYS A 3 -37.97 5.38 -27.58
CA LYS A 3 -39.25 4.92 -26.97
C LYS A 3 -39.14 3.79 -25.92
N LYS A 4 -39.23 4.22 -24.64
CA LYS A 4 -39.97 3.68 -23.48
C LYS A 4 -40.46 2.22 -23.51
N LEU A 5 -40.16 1.47 -22.45
CA LEU A 5 -40.96 0.39 -21.86
C LEU A 5 -40.45 0.17 -20.42
N LEU A 6 -40.95 0.83 -19.36
CA LEU A 6 -42.24 0.66 -18.68
C LEU A 6 -42.65 -0.81 -18.52
N TYR A 7 -42.25 -1.45 -17.42
CA TYR A 7 -42.89 -2.68 -16.95
C TYR A 7 -43.18 -2.57 -15.44
N THR A 8 -44.41 -2.11 -15.20
CA THR A 8 -45.17 -2.18 -13.96
C THR A 8 -45.58 -3.64 -13.72
N ILE A 9 -45.16 -4.26 -12.61
CA ILE A 9 -45.71 -5.54 -12.11
C ILE A 9 -45.88 -5.34 -10.59
N LEU A 10 -47.08 -4.99 -10.14
CA LEU A 10 -48.16 -5.88 -9.67
C LEU A 10 -47.98 -6.31 -8.22
N LEU A 11 -48.47 -5.42 -7.35
CA LEU A 11 -49.36 -5.67 -6.21
C LEU A 11 -49.69 -7.15 -5.94
N GLY A 12 -49.17 -7.69 -4.84
CA GLY A 12 -49.55 -8.97 -4.26
C GLY A 12 -49.82 -8.81 -2.77
N ILE A 13 -51.04 -8.35 -2.44
CA ILE A 13 -51.60 -8.33 -1.09
C ILE A 13 -51.87 -9.79 -0.69
N PHE A 14 -51.16 -10.30 0.32
CA PHE A 14 -51.58 -11.49 1.06
C PHE A 14 -51.85 -11.09 2.51
N ILE A 15 -53.13 -10.86 2.79
CA ILE A 15 -53.71 -10.82 4.13
C ILE A 15 -54.04 -12.28 4.46
N ILE A 16 -53.30 -12.89 5.39
CA ILE A 16 -53.76 -14.07 6.13
C ILE A 16 -53.49 -13.78 7.59
N GLY A 17 -54.56 -13.51 8.33
CA GLY A 17 -54.56 -13.45 9.78
C GLY A 17 -54.37 -14.84 10.39
N CYS A 18 -53.61 -14.90 11.47
CA CYS A 18 -53.59 -16.03 12.39
C CYS A 18 -53.90 -15.54 13.80
N GLY A 19 -54.61 -16.39 14.54
CA GLY A 19 -55.35 -16.13 15.77
C GLY A 19 -54.62 -15.31 16.83
N GLY A 20 -55.36 -14.37 17.42
CA GLY A 20 -55.01 -13.76 18.69
C GLY A 20 -55.19 -14.77 19.81
N GLU A 21 -54.06 -15.22 20.35
CA GLU A 21 -53.96 -15.79 21.68
C GLU A 21 -53.77 -14.61 22.65
N PRO A 22 -54.48 -14.54 23.79
CA PRO A 22 -54.35 -13.42 24.72
C PRO A 22 -52.97 -13.51 25.38
N GLU A 23 -52.06 -12.68 24.88
CA GLU A 23 -50.71 -12.47 25.39
C GLU A 23 -50.81 -11.97 26.83
N GLU A 24 -50.39 -12.82 27.78
CA GLU A 24 -50.18 -12.42 29.17
C GLU A 24 -49.21 -11.24 29.17
N GLU A 25 -49.64 -10.13 29.77
CA GLU A 25 -48.87 -8.92 29.96
C GLU A 25 -47.68 -9.23 30.89
N VAL A 26 -46.60 -9.75 30.29
CA VAL A 26 -45.30 -9.90 30.94
C VAL A 26 -44.88 -8.50 31.35
N LYS A 27 -44.91 -8.23 32.65
CA LYS A 27 -44.37 -7.00 33.22
C LYS A 27 -42.98 -6.78 32.65
N GLU A 28 -42.84 -5.71 31.89
CA GLU A 28 -41.59 -5.24 31.32
C GLU A 28 -40.64 -4.98 32.50
N ASP A 29 -39.80 -5.97 32.82
CA ASP A 29 -38.65 -5.78 33.71
C ASP A 29 -37.85 -4.63 33.11
N ASP A 30 -37.69 -3.53 33.85
CA ASP A 30 -36.98 -2.32 33.47
C ASP A 30 -35.62 -2.68 32.83
N ALA A 31 -35.61 -2.80 31.49
CA ALA A 31 -34.41 -3.13 30.76
C ALA A 31 -33.42 -1.98 31.00
N PRO A 32 -32.18 -2.27 31.44
CA PRO A 32 -31.20 -1.23 31.71
C PRO A 32 -31.06 -0.34 30.46
N PRO A 33 -30.96 0.99 30.62
CA PRO A 33 -30.93 1.91 29.49
C PRO A 33 -29.83 1.48 28.51
N PRO A 34 -30.10 1.50 27.19
CA PRO A 34 -29.12 1.08 26.20
C PRO A 34 -27.83 1.88 26.39
N PRO A 35 -26.66 1.24 26.24
CA PRO A 35 -25.39 1.93 26.44
C PRO A 35 -25.31 3.15 25.51
N PRO A 36 -24.72 4.27 25.98
CA PRO A 36 -24.59 5.46 25.16
C PRO A 36 -23.83 5.13 23.87
N PRO A 37 -24.20 5.76 22.73
CA PRO A 37 -23.51 5.55 21.47
C PRO A 37 -22.03 5.95 21.62
N PRO A 38 -21.12 5.27 20.91
CA PRO A 38 -19.70 5.59 20.99
C PRO A 38 -19.42 6.99 20.44
N THR A 39 -18.52 7.70 21.11
CA THR A 39 -18.02 9.01 20.66
C THR A 39 -17.18 8.87 19.39
N PRO A 40 -17.05 9.94 18.56
CA PRO A 40 -16.17 9.94 17.39
C PRO A 40 -14.74 9.49 17.69
N GLU A 41 -14.20 9.90 18.84
CA GLU A 41 -12.84 9.57 19.28
C GLU A 41 -12.69 8.08 19.57
N GLN A 42 -13.67 7.46 20.23
CA GLN A 42 -13.67 6.02 20.50
C GLN A 42 -13.74 5.21 19.20
N VAL A 43 -14.57 5.66 18.25
CA VAL A 43 -14.65 5.06 16.91
C VAL A 43 -13.30 5.18 16.19
N ALA A 44 -12.69 6.37 16.22
CA ALA A 44 -11.40 6.62 15.59
C ALA A 44 -10.27 5.75 16.19
N VAL A 45 -10.20 5.64 17.53
CA VAL A 45 -9.22 4.78 18.23
C VAL A 45 -9.32 3.34 17.75
N LYS A 46 -10.54 2.79 17.68
CA LYS A 46 -10.76 1.43 17.19
C LYS A 46 -10.23 1.24 15.76
N ILE A 47 -10.54 2.17 14.85
CA ILE A 47 -10.08 2.09 13.46
C ILE A 47 -8.56 2.22 13.38
N VAL A 48 -7.97 3.10 14.18
CA VAL A 48 -6.51 3.30 14.28
C VAL A 48 -5.82 1.99 14.71
N ASP A 49 -6.41 1.26 15.65
CA ASP A 49 -5.89 -0.02 16.12
C ASP A 49 -6.10 -1.15 15.10
N ASP A 50 -7.28 -1.22 14.48
CA ASP A 50 -7.60 -2.18 13.41
C ASP A 50 -6.65 -2.01 12.19
N LEU A 51 -6.28 -0.78 11.86
CA LEU A 51 -5.31 -0.43 10.82
C LEU A 51 -3.85 -0.43 11.31
N GLN A 52 -3.61 -0.78 12.57
CA GLN A 52 -2.28 -0.84 13.20
C GLN A 52 -1.47 0.47 13.05
N LEU A 53 -2.14 1.62 13.02
CA LEU A 53 -1.48 2.92 12.78
C LEU A 53 -0.64 3.41 13.98
N ASN A 54 -0.85 2.81 15.15
CA ASN A 54 -0.03 3.03 16.35
C ASN A 54 1.17 2.08 16.43
N ALA A 55 1.26 1.05 15.59
CA ALA A 55 2.39 0.13 15.61
C ALA A 55 3.69 0.87 15.26
N PRO A 56 4.83 0.51 15.90
CA PRO A 56 6.12 1.06 15.52
C PRO A 56 6.46 0.72 14.07
N ASN A 57 7.32 1.53 13.43
CA ASN A 57 7.80 1.20 12.10
C ASN A 57 8.65 -0.08 12.17
N PRO A 58 8.46 -1.02 11.23
CA PRO A 58 9.31 -2.20 11.16
C PRO A 58 10.73 -1.84 10.72
N PRO A 59 11.70 -2.78 10.86
CA PRO A 59 13.05 -2.60 10.35
C PRO A 59 13.08 -2.27 8.86
N ILE A 60 14.08 -1.48 8.43
CA ILE A 60 14.31 -1.15 7.02
C ILE A 60 14.45 -2.44 6.20
N GLY A 61 13.85 -2.46 5.01
CA GLY A 61 13.80 -3.63 4.13
C GLY A 61 12.64 -4.60 4.43
N THR A 62 11.88 -4.39 5.51
CA THR A 62 10.67 -5.17 5.77
C THR A 62 9.61 -4.88 4.71
N LYS A 63 8.99 -5.94 4.19
CA LYS A 63 7.87 -5.85 3.26
C LYS A 63 6.57 -6.19 3.99
N ILE A 64 5.53 -5.43 3.72
CA ILE A 64 4.19 -5.81 4.16
C ILE A 64 3.73 -7.04 3.38
N ASP A 65 3.15 -8.01 4.10
CA ASP A 65 2.53 -9.17 3.48
C ASP A 65 1.31 -8.74 2.64
N PRO A 66 1.12 -9.25 1.41
CA PRO A 66 0.00 -8.87 0.55
C PRO A 66 -1.38 -9.12 1.18
N GLY A 67 -1.54 -10.20 1.97
CA GLY A 67 -2.78 -10.50 2.68
C GLY A 67 -3.07 -9.49 3.78
N VAL A 68 -2.05 -9.11 4.55
CA VAL A 68 -2.17 -8.04 5.56
C VAL A 68 -2.51 -6.70 4.90
N ALA A 69 -1.84 -6.33 3.81
CA ALA A 69 -2.14 -5.12 3.05
C ALA A 69 -3.58 -5.10 2.54
N GLY A 70 -4.04 -6.21 1.95
CA GLY A 70 -5.42 -6.37 1.48
C GLY A 70 -6.44 -6.23 2.61
N ASN A 71 -6.19 -6.81 3.77
CA ASN A 71 -7.05 -6.69 4.94
C ASN A 71 -7.15 -5.24 5.43
N MET A 72 -6.03 -4.50 5.49
CA MET A 72 -6.03 -3.09 5.88
C MET A 72 -6.83 -2.22 4.90
N LEU A 73 -6.69 -2.45 3.60
CA LEU A 73 -7.47 -1.74 2.57
C LEU A 73 -8.97 -2.09 2.67
N GLY A 74 -9.29 -3.35 2.95
CA GLY A 74 -10.65 -3.81 3.21
C GLY A 74 -11.28 -3.10 4.42
N ILE A 75 -10.56 -3.06 5.54
CA ILE A 75 -10.99 -2.35 6.76
C ILE A 75 -11.24 -0.87 6.45
N ALA A 76 -10.30 -0.18 5.80
CA ALA A 76 -10.46 1.24 5.45
C ALA A 76 -11.70 1.48 4.58
N THR A 77 -11.95 0.61 3.60
CA THR A 77 -13.11 0.70 2.70
C THR A 77 -14.42 0.48 3.47
N THR A 78 -14.50 -0.58 4.27
CA THR A 78 -15.68 -0.90 5.08
C THR A 78 -16.01 0.22 6.06
N GLN A 79 -15.02 0.72 6.80
CA GLN A 79 -15.21 1.80 7.76
C GLN A 79 -15.63 3.11 7.07
N LYS A 80 -15.04 3.42 5.91
CA LYS A 80 -15.45 4.59 5.11
C LYS A 80 -16.92 4.51 4.70
N VAL A 81 -17.36 3.37 4.18
CA VAL A 81 -18.76 3.18 3.76
C VAL A 81 -19.71 3.31 4.95
N GLN A 82 -19.41 2.65 6.07
CA GLN A 82 -20.28 2.65 7.26
C GLN A 82 -20.40 4.03 7.91
N LEU A 83 -19.30 4.76 8.03
CA LEU A 83 -19.25 5.98 8.86
C LEU A 83 -19.53 7.26 8.09
N SER A 84 -19.37 7.26 6.76
CA SER A 84 -19.52 8.47 5.94
C SER A 84 -20.91 9.09 5.96
N ALA A 85 -21.95 8.33 6.31
CA ALA A 85 -23.33 8.80 6.35
C ALA A 85 -23.68 9.62 7.61
N THR A 86 -22.83 9.60 8.64
CA THR A 86 -23.09 10.25 9.93
C THR A 86 -22.07 11.36 10.20
N GLU A 87 -22.49 12.43 10.88
CA GLU A 87 -21.59 13.55 11.21
C GLU A 87 -20.45 13.08 12.13
N ASP A 88 -20.77 12.31 13.17
CA ASP A 88 -19.79 11.76 14.09
C ASP A 88 -18.83 10.77 13.41
N GLY A 89 -19.34 9.96 12.49
CA GLY A 89 -18.50 9.08 11.67
C GLY A 89 -17.56 9.85 10.74
N GLN A 90 -18.01 10.96 10.15
CA GLN A 90 -17.14 11.83 9.35
C GLN A 90 -16.03 12.46 10.21
N ARG A 91 -16.35 12.89 11.44
CA ARG A 91 -15.35 13.40 12.40
C ARG A 91 -14.33 12.31 12.76
N ALA A 92 -14.79 11.09 13.05
CA ALA A 92 -13.92 9.96 13.34
C ALA A 92 -12.97 9.65 12.16
N LEU A 93 -13.49 9.61 10.93
CA LEU A 93 -12.69 9.38 9.72
C LEU A 93 -11.65 10.49 9.50
N ALA A 94 -11.96 11.74 9.85
CA ALA A 94 -11.00 12.85 9.77
C ALA A 94 -9.82 12.65 10.74
N ILE A 95 -10.08 12.17 11.97
CA ILE A 95 -9.02 11.83 12.94
C ILE A 95 -8.14 10.70 12.41
N VAL A 96 -8.75 9.63 11.87
CA VAL A 96 -8.02 8.50 11.28
C VAL A 96 -7.15 8.96 10.10
N SER A 97 -7.70 9.83 9.23
CA SER A 97 -6.99 10.41 8.08
C SER A 97 -5.70 11.13 8.50
N LEU A 98 -5.75 11.95 9.56
CA LEU A 98 -4.56 12.62 10.10
C LEU A 98 -3.51 11.63 10.63
N LYS A 99 -3.95 10.50 11.18
CA LYS A 99 -3.04 9.44 11.63
C LYS A 99 -2.38 8.71 10.46
N VAL A 100 -3.14 8.40 9.41
CA VAL A 100 -2.63 7.83 8.16
C VAL A 100 -1.62 8.78 7.52
N ASP A 101 -1.92 10.08 7.45
CA ASP A 101 -0.99 11.12 6.95
C ASP A 101 0.37 11.05 7.67
N SER A 102 0.33 10.97 9.00
CA SER A 102 1.54 10.86 9.82
C SER A 102 2.30 9.59 9.48
N LYS A 103 1.58 8.47 9.32
CA LYS A 103 2.19 7.16 9.04
C LYS A 103 2.84 7.10 7.67
N VAL A 104 2.22 7.67 6.63
CA VAL A 104 2.82 7.79 5.27
C VAL A 104 4.17 8.49 5.35
N ARG A 105 4.24 9.64 6.05
CA ARG A 105 5.49 10.41 6.19
C ARG A 105 6.55 9.63 6.96
N GLN A 106 6.16 8.97 8.05
CA GLN A 106 7.09 8.17 8.85
C GLN A 106 7.66 6.99 8.06
N THR A 107 6.83 6.26 7.30
CA THR A 107 7.28 5.13 6.50
C THR A 107 8.09 5.59 5.28
N TYR A 108 7.75 6.74 4.70
CA TYR A 108 8.52 7.36 3.61
C TYR A 108 9.93 7.74 4.07
N ASN A 109 10.05 8.42 5.21
CA ASN A 109 11.35 8.80 5.77
C ASN A 109 12.24 7.60 6.13
N ASN A 110 11.64 6.42 6.35
CA ASN A 110 12.34 5.18 6.65
C ASN A 110 12.49 4.27 5.41
N GLU A 111 12.16 4.76 4.22
CA GLU A 111 12.25 4.01 2.94
C GLU A 111 11.47 2.68 2.97
N LEU A 112 10.38 2.62 3.74
CA LEU A 112 9.50 1.45 3.85
C LEU A 112 8.46 1.48 2.72
N TRP A 113 8.92 1.38 1.47
CA TRP A 113 8.13 1.64 0.27
C TRP A 113 6.83 0.84 0.18
N SER A 114 6.84 -0.42 0.60
CA SER A 114 5.63 -1.25 0.61
C SER A 114 4.54 -0.71 1.57
N PHE A 115 4.94 -0.16 2.71
CA PHE A 115 4.03 0.49 3.66
C PHE A 115 3.60 1.87 3.17
N VAL A 116 4.51 2.64 2.55
CA VAL A 116 4.17 3.92 1.93
C VAL A 116 3.02 3.73 0.93
N LEU A 117 3.12 2.73 0.05
CA LEU A 117 2.09 2.41 -0.93
C LEU A 117 0.73 2.12 -0.27
N VAL A 118 0.70 1.19 0.70
CA VAL A 118 -0.54 0.81 1.39
C VAL A 118 -1.17 1.98 2.14
N TYR A 119 -0.39 2.76 2.91
CA TYR A 119 -0.94 3.90 3.62
C TYR A 119 -1.38 5.04 2.68
N SER A 120 -0.73 5.19 1.52
CA SER A 120 -1.15 6.15 0.49
C SER A 120 -2.48 5.73 -0.15
N ASP A 121 -2.67 4.43 -0.39
CA ASP A 121 -3.94 3.89 -0.88
C ASP A 121 -5.06 4.03 0.16
N ILE A 122 -4.78 3.77 1.44
CA ILE A 122 -5.73 4.02 2.54
C ILE A 122 -6.13 5.50 2.59
N HIS A 123 -5.17 6.42 2.46
CA HIS A 123 -5.46 7.86 2.40
C HIS A 123 -6.42 8.19 1.25
N GLY A 124 -6.19 7.62 0.06
CA GLY A 124 -7.06 7.78 -1.10
C GLY A 124 -8.49 7.26 -0.88
N ILE A 125 -8.64 6.16 -0.15
CA ILE A 125 -9.94 5.60 0.24
C ILE A 125 -10.68 6.53 1.22
N LEU A 126 -9.98 7.00 2.26
CA LEU A 126 -10.58 7.85 3.30
C LEU A 126 -10.94 9.25 2.78
N ASN A 127 -10.11 9.78 1.86
CA ASN A 127 -10.22 11.12 1.30
C ASN A 127 -10.30 11.10 -0.25
N PRO A 128 -11.43 10.65 -0.82
CA PRO A 128 -11.59 10.59 -2.27
C PRO A 128 -11.32 11.94 -2.94
N GLY A 129 -10.59 11.93 -4.06
CA GLY A 129 -10.20 13.14 -4.80
C GLY A 129 -8.96 13.86 -4.27
N SER A 130 -8.39 13.41 -3.14
CA SER A 130 -7.12 13.94 -2.64
C SER A 130 -5.93 13.43 -3.46
N ASN A 131 -5.09 14.35 -3.95
CA ASN A 131 -3.82 14.03 -4.63
C ASN A 131 -2.59 14.13 -3.71
N LYS A 132 -2.81 14.30 -2.40
CA LYS A 132 -1.78 14.68 -1.43
C LYS A 132 -0.55 13.78 -1.43
N PHE A 133 -0.73 12.46 -1.56
CA PHE A 133 0.35 11.47 -1.54
C PHE A 133 0.56 10.75 -2.87
N ASN A 134 0.09 11.35 -3.98
CA ASN A 134 0.22 10.69 -5.28
C ASN A 134 1.71 10.56 -5.70
N ALA A 135 2.56 11.52 -5.34
CA ALA A 135 3.98 11.46 -5.64
C ALA A 135 4.69 10.33 -4.87
N GLU A 136 4.43 10.20 -3.57
CA GLU A 136 4.95 9.14 -2.71
C GLU A 136 4.45 7.76 -3.14
N ARG A 137 3.20 7.68 -3.59
CA ARG A 137 2.63 6.47 -4.19
C ARG A 137 3.35 6.07 -5.48
N ILE A 138 3.57 7.00 -6.40
CA ILE A 138 4.29 6.72 -7.65
C ILE A 138 5.72 6.29 -7.36
N ARG A 139 6.40 7.02 -6.45
CA ARG A 139 7.76 6.70 -6.05
C ARG A 139 7.88 5.33 -5.38
N SER A 140 6.97 5.00 -4.46
CA SER A 140 6.98 3.66 -3.83
C SER A 140 6.77 2.54 -4.84
N ILE A 141 5.94 2.73 -5.86
CA ILE A 141 5.79 1.76 -6.96
C ILE A 141 7.11 1.59 -7.73
N ALA A 142 7.80 2.69 -8.05
CA ALA A 142 9.08 2.64 -8.74
C ALA A 142 10.14 1.90 -7.89
N GLU A 143 10.29 2.25 -6.61
CA GLU A 143 11.26 1.61 -5.72
C GLU A 143 10.94 0.13 -5.49
N LEU A 144 9.68 -0.26 -5.43
CA LEU A 144 9.29 -1.67 -5.34
C LEU A 144 9.60 -2.45 -6.61
N LYS A 145 9.65 -1.80 -7.79
CA LYS A 145 10.04 -2.43 -9.06
C LYS A 145 11.56 -2.51 -9.23
N ARG A 146 12.31 -1.69 -8.51
CA ARG A 146 13.76 -1.60 -8.62
C ARG A 146 14.42 -2.98 -8.39
N PRO A 147 15.21 -3.49 -9.36
CA PRO A 147 15.91 -4.75 -9.18
C PRO A 147 17.01 -4.63 -8.12
N ILE A 148 17.18 -5.67 -7.32
CA ILE A 148 18.34 -5.81 -6.44
C ILE A 148 19.48 -6.37 -7.28
N VAL A 149 20.62 -5.67 -7.28
CA VAL A 149 21.78 -5.98 -8.13
C VAL A 149 22.88 -6.64 -7.30
N VAL A 150 23.40 -7.76 -7.80
CA VAL A 150 24.62 -8.40 -7.30
C VAL A 150 25.61 -8.56 -8.44
N ILE A 151 26.81 -7.98 -8.29
CA ILE A 151 27.86 -8.11 -9.30
C ILE A 151 28.52 -9.49 -9.17
N LYS A 152 28.48 -10.27 -10.26
CA LYS A 152 29.13 -11.59 -10.36
C LYS A 152 30.54 -11.50 -10.92
N GLY A 153 30.79 -10.55 -11.81
CA GLY A 153 32.13 -10.30 -12.36
C GLY A 153 32.17 -9.01 -13.17
N ILE A 154 33.35 -8.44 -13.30
CA ILE A 154 33.63 -7.27 -14.14
C ILE A 154 34.77 -7.68 -15.06
N LEU A 155 34.53 -7.64 -16.37
CA LEU A 155 35.55 -7.84 -17.40
C LEU A 155 35.89 -6.51 -18.05
N HIS A 156 37.18 -6.22 -18.13
CA HIS A 156 37.71 -5.11 -18.90
C HIS A 156 38.36 -5.66 -20.17
N ASP A 157 37.84 -5.27 -21.32
CA ASP A 157 38.43 -5.61 -22.61
C ASP A 157 39.42 -4.52 -23.02
N ALA A 158 40.72 -4.83 -22.92
CA ALA A 158 41.80 -3.91 -23.25
C ALA A 158 41.85 -3.54 -24.75
N ALA A 159 41.32 -4.40 -25.64
CA ALA A 159 41.34 -4.13 -27.08
C ALA A 159 40.30 -3.08 -27.47
N THR A 160 39.11 -3.14 -26.85
CA THR A 160 38.01 -2.19 -27.12
C THR A 160 37.91 -1.07 -26.09
N ASN A 161 38.70 -1.15 -25.02
CA ASN A 161 38.63 -0.29 -23.83
C ASN A 161 37.21 -0.23 -23.26
N ARG A 162 36.48 -1.36 -23.28
CA ARG A 162 35.09 -1.45 -22.79
C ARG A 162 35.04 -2.32 -21.54
N THR A 163 34.24 -1.86 -20.58
CA THR A 163 33.93 -2.65 -19.39
C THR A 163 32.57 -3.31 -19.54
N THR A 164 32.52 -4.61 -19.26
CA THR A 164 31.30 -5.41 -19.20
C THR A 164 31.17 -6.00 -17.81
N ALA A 165 29.98 -5.91 -17.22
CA ALA A 165 29.66 -6.49 -15.93
C ALA A 165 28.68 -7.66 -16.11
N GLN A 166 28.95 -8.77 -15.44
CA GLN A 166 27.99 -9.85 -15.25
C GLN A 166 27.23 -9.61 -13.96
N LEU A 167 25.92 -9.51 -14.05
CA LEU A 167 25.02 -9.12 -12.98
C LEU A 167 24.03 -10.24 -12.68
N GLN A 168 23.71 -10.43 -11.41
CA GLN A 168 22.53 -11.15 -10.99
C GLN A 168 21.50 -10.13 -10.52
N LEU A 169 20.34 -10.12 -11.17
CA LEU A 169 19.24 -9.19 -10.89
C LEU A 169 18.10 -9.97 -10.24
N THR A 170 17.70 -9.56 -9.03
CA THR A 170 16.54 -10.11 -8.35
C THR A 170 15.40 -9.10 -8.40
N PHE A 171 14.26 -9.52 -8.96
CA PHE A 171 13.05 -8.71 -9.09
C PHE A 171 12.13 -8.95 -7.90
N PRO A 172 12.07 -8.04 -6.92
CA PRO A 172 11.43 -8.29 -5.63
C PRO A 172 9.92 -8.54 -5.71
N LEU A 173 9.22 -8.00 -6.72
CA LEU A 173 7.79 -8.20 -6.93
C LEU A 173 7.47 -9.50 -7.65
N GLU A 174 8.34 -9.91 -8.57
CA GLU A 174 8.14 -11.10 -9.40
C GLU A 174 8.71 -12.37 -8.74
N GLY A 175 9.53 -12.21 -7.69
CA GLY A 175 10.21 -13.32 -7.01
C GLY A 175 11.23 -14.05 -7.88
N ARG A 176 11.57 -13.52 -9.07
CA ARG A 176 12.52 -14.13 -9.99
C ARG A 176 13.90 -13.51 -9.89
N THR A 177 14.91 -14.31 -10.21
CA THR A 177 16.29 -13.88 -10.34
C THR A 177 16.82 -14.29 -11.70
N ILE A 178 17.48 -13.37 -12.40
CA ILE A 178 18.09 -13.61 -13.71
C ILE A 178 19.56 -13.21 -13.68
N THR A 179 20.34 -13.69 -14.65
CA THR A 179 21.72 -13.27 -14.86
C THR A 179 21.81 -12.57 -16.20
N GLU A 180 22.42 -11.39 -16.21
CA GLU A 180 22.53 -10.53 -17.39
C GLU A 180 23.95 -9.98 -17.52
N SER A 181 24.30 -9.56 -18.73
CA SER A 181 25.57 -8.86 -18.99
C SER A 181 25.29 -7.45 -19.50
N MET A 182 25.89 -6.45 -18.87
CA MET A 182 25.74 -5.04 -19.24
C MET A 182 27.09 -4.40 -19.51
N LYS A 183 27.19 -3.61 -20.57
CA LYS A 183 28.36 -2.76 -20.82
C LYS A 183 28.17 -1.40 -20.15
N GLN A 184 29.27 -0.73 -19.86
CA GLN A 184 29.20 0.65 -19.38
C GLN A 184 28.44 1.53 -20.38
N GLY A 185 27.45 2.28 -19.89
CA GLY A 185 26.52 3.09 -20.67
C GLY A 185 25.19 2.40 -21.00
N ASP A 186 25.12 1.06 -20.96
CA ASP A 186 23.91 0.31 -21.29
C ASP A 186 22.78 0.59 -20.28
N VAL A 187 21.54 0.50 -20.77
CA VAL A 187 20.32 0.55 -19.96
C VAL A 187 19.58 -0.76 -20.10
N LEU A 188 19.37 -1.46 -18.99
CA LEU A 188 18.68 -2.74 -18.94
C LEU A 188 17.84 -2.84 -17.68
N HIS A 189 16.59 -3.28 -17.80
CA HIS A 189 15.65 -3.41 -16.66
C HIS A 189 15.51 -2.14 -15.81
N GLY A 190 15.55 -0.96 -16.46
CA GLY A 190 15.48 0.33 -15.79
C GLY A 190 16.76 0.76 -15.07
N LEU A 191 17.85 -0.02 -15.17
CA LEU A 191 19.16 0.31 -14.59
C LEU A 191 20.10 0.77 -15.69
N ARG A 192 20.82 1.87 -15.47
CA ARG A 192 21.93 2.31 -16.32
C ARG A 192 23.26 2.02 -15.63
N PHE A 193 24.18 1.36 -16.34
CA PHE A 193 25.56 1.21 -15.87
C PHE A 193 26.31 2.53 -16.13
N VAL A 194 26.55 3.33 -15.09
CA VAL A 194 27.18 4.65 -15.22
C VAL A 194 28.70 4.54 -15.24
N ASN A 195 29.30 4.00 -14.18
CA ASN A 195 30.75 3.95 -14.04
C ASN A 195 31.24 2.81 -13.15
N VAL A 196 32.51 2.44 -13.29
CA VAL A 196 33.19 1.49 -12.41
C VAL A 196 33.78 2.24 -11.22
N ILE A 197 33.67 1.65 -10.03
CA ILE A 197 34.26 2.17 -8.79
C ILE A 197 35.64 1.54 -8.60
N GLY A 198 36.68 2.39 -8.57
CA GLY A 198 38.07 1.99 -8.33
C GLY A 198 38.59 0.94 -9.31
N SER A 199 39.47 0.06 -8.85
CA SER A 199 40.02 -1.07 -9.62
C SER A 199 39.03 -2.24 -9.70
N SER A 200 37.84 -1.99 -10.23
CA SER A 200 36.75 -2.98 -10.32
C SER A 200 36.21 -3.43 -8.96
N GLN A 201 36.21 -2.53 -7.96
CA GLN A 201 35.68 -2.81 -6.63
C GLN A 201 34.15 -2.77 -6.59
N GLY A 202 33.53 -2.03 -7.51
CA GLY A 202 32.08 -1.92 -7.63
C GLY A 202 31.65 -1.20 -8.91
N ILE A 203 30.35 -0.93 -9.01
CA ILE A 203 29.73 -0.21 -10.12
C ILE A 203 28.73 0.81 -9.56
N VAL A 204 28.76 2.00 -10.14
CA VAL A 204 27.70 3.02 -9.96
C VAL A 204 26.60 2.73 -10.97
N PHE A 205 25.40 2.49 -10.48
CA PHE A 205 24.18 2.38 -11.28
C PHE A 205 23.31 3.61 -11.09
N GLU A 206 22.53 3.95 -12.12
CA GLU A 206 21.42 4.90 -12.02
C GLU A 206 20.11 4.14 -12.26
N TYR A 207 19.12 4.32 -11.38
CA TYR A 207 17.78 3.80 -11.61
C TYR A 207 16.96 4.82 -12.41
N VAL A 208 16.70 4.52 -13.68
CA VAL A 208 16.17 5.46 -14.67
C VAL A 208 14.79 6.01 -14.30
N GLU A 209 13.95 5.23 -13.60
CA GLU A 209 12.61 5.70 -13.21
C GLU A 209 12.67 6.84 -12.17
N THR A 210 13.67 6.82 -11.27
CA THR A 210 13.81 7.83 -10.21
C THR A 210 14.96 8.81 -10.47
N GLY A 211 15.87 8.49 -11.38
CA GLY A 211 17.11 9.23 -11.64
C GLY A 211 18.17 9.06 -10.53
N GLU A 212 17.93 8.21 -9.53
CA GLU A 212 18.83 8.07 -8.39
C GLU A 212 20.02 7.17 -8.72
N SER A 213 21.21 7.63 -8.35
CA SER A 213 22.45 6.84 -8.48
C SER A 213 22.76 6.09 -7.18
N PHE A 214 23.32 4.89 -7.31
CA PHE A 214 23.68 4.05 -6.19
C PHE A 214 24.86 3.14 -6.51
N ASP A 215 25.63 2.84 -5.47
CA ASP A 215 26.82 2.03 -5.57
C ASP A 215 26.50 0.57 -5.25
N VAL A 216 27.01 -0.33 -6.07
CA VAL A 216 26.97 -1.77 -5.83
C VAL A 216 28.41 -2.26 -5.77
N LEU A 217 28.82 -2.73 -4.60
CA LEU A 217 30.16 -3.27 -4.39
C LEU A 217 30.23 -4.76 -4.75
N THR A 218 31.38 -5.18 -5.24
CA THR A 218 31.69 -6.61 -5.41
C THR A 218 31.81 -7.29 -4.05
N LYS A 219 31.56 -8.60 -4.01
CA LYS A 219 31.71 -9.41 -2.78
C LYS A 219 33.14 -9.36 -2.19
N ALA A 220 34.15 -9.11 -3.02
CA ALA A 220 35.53 -8.99 -2.57
C ALA A 220 35.78 -7.66 -1.86
N ALA A 221 35.15 -6.57 -2.32
CA ALA A 221 35.28 -5.24 -1.71
C ALA A 221 34.38 -5.03 -0.49
N SER A 222 33.37 -5.89 -0.27
CA SER A 222 32.46 -5.80 0.88
C SER A 222 32.96 -6.55 2.13
N ARG A 223 34.21 -7.04 2.12
CA ARG A 223 34.85 -7.74 3.24
C ARG A 223 35.93 -6.85 3.84
#